data_AF-A0A966IUI2-F1
#
_entry.id   AF-A0A966IUI2-F1
#
_cell.length_a   1.000
_cell.length_b   1.000
_cell.length_c   1.000
_cell.angle_alpha   90.00
_cell.angle_beta   90.00
_cell.angle_gamma   90.00
#
_symmetry.space_group_name_H-M   'P 1'
#
loop_
_entity.id
_entity.type
_entity.pdbx_description
1 polymer ?
#
loop_
_entity_poly.entity_id
_entity_poly.type
_entity_poly.pdbx_seq_one_letter_code
_entity_poly.pdbx_strand_id
1 'polypeptide(L)'
;MIEQTLLRHGISRIVGVDEAGRGACAGPLVVAAVMLKDPLSSTWEGIRDSKELTPSQREEQFSIIVSGAIEYSIIEISADD
;
A
#
# COMPACT_ATOMS: atom_id res chain seq x y z
N MET A 1 6.33 -14.22 5.55
CA MET A 1 5.50 -13.26 4.80
C MET A 1 4.78 -13.99 3.68
N ILE A 2 3.57 -13.57 3.31
CA ILE A 2 2.74 -14.26 2.29
C ILE A 2 3.44 -14.19 0.94
N GLU A 3 3.99 -13.02 0.61
CA GLU A 3 4.74 -12.69 -0.59
C GLU A 3 5.91 -13.64 -0.82
N GLN A 4 6.70 -13.91 0.23
CA GLN A 4 7.82 -14.84 0.16
C GLN A 4 7.37 -16.27 -0.20
N THR A 5 6.20 -16.69 0.29
CA THR A 5 5.66 -18.01 -0.04
C THR A 5 5.18 -18.07 -1.48
N LEU A 6 4.47 -17.04 -1.94
CA LEU A 6 4.03 -16.92 -3.34
C LEU A 6 5.23 -16.95 -4.31
N LEU A 7 6.27 -16.16 -4.04
CA LEU A 7 7.49 -16.12 -4.86
C LEU A 7 8.21 -17.47 -4.90
N ARG A 8 8.32 -18.19 -3.77
CA ARG A 8 8.92 -19.53 -3.73
C ARG A 8 8.16 -20.55 -4.58
N HIS A 9 6.87 -20.33 -4.82
CA HIS A 9 6.04 -21.16 -5.70
C HIS A 9 5.99 -20.64 -7.15
N GLY A 10 6.84 -19.68 -7.51
CA GLY A 10 6.89 -19.12 -8.88
C GLY A 10 5.76 -18.15 -9.20
N ILE A 11 4.93 -17.79 -8.22
CA ILE A 11 3.89 -16.76 -8.39
C ILE A 11 4.59 -15.41 -8.29
N SER A 12 4.55 -14.65 -9.38
CA SER A 12 5.13 -13.31 -9.50
C SER A 12 4.04 -12.26 -9.69
N ARG A 13 4.44 -10.98 -9.76
CA ARG A 13 3.51 -9.83 -9.93
C ARG A 13 2.44 -9.79 -8.85
N ILE A 14 2.90 -9.82 -7.60
CA ILE A 14 2.05 -9.79 -6.42
C ILE A 14 1.59 -8.36 -6.20
N VAL A 15 0.28 -8.17 -6.02
CA VAL A 15 -0.34 -6.87 -5.74
C VAL A 15 -0.91 -6.90 -4.33
N GLY A 16 -0.45 -5.97 -3.49
CA GLY A 16 -1.08 -5.69 -2.19
C GLY A 16 -2.22 -4.70 -2.36
N VAL A 17 -3.33 -4.92 -1.66
CA VAL A 17 -4.52 -4.05 -1.69
C VAL A 17 -4.93 -3.72 -0.26
N ASP A 18 -5.25 -2.46 0.01
CA ASP A 18 -5.73 -2.00 1.31
C ASP A 18 -6.68 -0.79 1.15
N GLU A 19 -7.51 -0.54 2.16
CA GLU A 19 -8.46 0.56 2.18
C GLU A 19 -8.39 1.44 3.43
N ALA A 20 -8.73 2.72 3.27
CA ALA A 20 -8.87 3.68 4.35
C ALA A 20 -10.20 4.44 4.22
N GLY A 21 -10.90 4.61 5.35
CA GLY A 21 -12.15 5.37 5.40
C GLY A 21 -13.43 4.55 5.61
N ARG A 22 -13.37 3.21 5.59
CA ARG A 22 -14.55 2.31 5.71
C ARG A 22 -15.46 2.58 6.93
N GLY A 23 -14.90 3.10 8.03
CA GLY A 23 -15.64 3.41 9.26
C GLY A 23 -15.82 4.90 9.55
N ALA A 24 -15.44 5.78 8.62
CA ALA A 24 -15.56 7.22 8.82
C ALA A 24 -17.02 7.66 8.66
N CYS A 25 -17.48 8.58 9.53
CA CYS A 25 -18.83 9.15 9.41
C CYS A 25 -18.95 10.15 8.22
N ALA A 26 -17.82 10.60 7.68
CA ALA A 26 -17.74 11.55 6.58
C ALA A 26 -16.44 11.34 5.80
N GLY A 27 -16.46 11.74 4.53
CA GLY A 27 -15.34 11.57 3.62
C GLY A 27 -15.44 10.27 2.79
N PRO A 28 -14.58 10.14 1.79
CA PRO A 28 -14.61 9.01 0.85
C PRO A 28 -14.01 7.74 1.45
N LEU A 29 -14.29 6.61 0.81
CA LEU A 29 -13.49 5.40 0.92
C LEU A 29 -12.35 5.48 -0.10
N VAL A 30 -11.11 5.36 0.36
CA VAL A 30 -9.93 5.31 -0.51
C VAL A 30 -9.40 3.89 -0.55
N VAL A 31 -9.20 3.34 -1.74
CA VAL A 31 -8.61 2.01 -1.95
C VAL A 31 -7.32 2.16 -2.75
N ALA A 32 -6.26 1.49 -2.32
CA ALA A 32 -4.98 1.48 -3.00
C ALA A 32 -4.58 0.05 -3.38
N ALA A 33 -3.98 -0.09 -4.56
CA ALA A 33 -3.36 -1.33 -5.03
C ALA A 33 -1.92 -1.04 -5.45
N VAL A 34 -0.95 -1.83 -4.97
CA VAL A 34 0.48 -1.60 -5.24
C VAL A 34 1.17 -2.90 -5.62
N MET A 35 1.87 -2.90 -6.75
CA MET A 35 2.79 -3.96 -7.16
C MET A 35 4.23 -3.52 -6.88
N LEU A 36 4.88 -4.12 -5.89
CA LEU A 36 6.28 -3.79 -5.57
C LEU A 36 7.25 -4.45 -6.54
N LYS A 37 8.33 -3.75 -6.89
CA LYS A 37 9.41 -4.29 -7.74
C LYS A 37 10.15 -5.43 -7.06
N ASP A 38 10.45 -5.27 -5.78
CA ASP A 38 11.07 -6.29 -4.94
C ASP A 38 10.36 -6.28 -3.58
N PRO A 39 9.33 -7.09 -3.36
CA PRO A 39 8.58 -7.10 -2.09
C PRO A 39 9.40 -7.63 -0.90
N LEU A 40 10.62 -8.13 -1.11
CA LEU A 40 11.50 -8.63 -0.05
C LEU A 40 12.66 -7.67 0.26
N SER A 41 12.72 -6.50 -0.39
CA SER A 41 13.74 -5.48 -0.14
C SER A 41 13.71 -4.98 1.31
N SER A 42 14.89 -4.71 1.88
CA SER A 42 15.01 -4.05 3.19
C SER A 42 14.55 -2.59 3.17
N THR A 43 14.33 -1.99 1.99
CA THR A 43 13.72 -0.64 1.86
C THR A 43 12.36 -0.54 2.56
N TRP A 44 11.67 -1.67 2.74
CA TRP A 44 10.34 -1.72 3.38
C TRP A 44 10.40 -1.83 4.90
N GLU A 45 11.60 -1.95 5.49
CA GLU A 45 11.77 -1.92 6.94
C GLU A 45 11.26 -0.57 7.50
N GLY A 46 10.29 -0.62 8.41
CA GLY A 46 9.65 0.58 8.99
C GLY A 46 8.34 1.01 8.33
N ILE A 47 7.97 0.45 7.17
CA ILE A 47 6.67 0.68 6.52
C ILE A 47 5.66 -0.37 7.02
N ARG A 48 5.28 -0.31 8.31
CA ARG A 48 4.40 -1.35 8.90
C ARG A 48 3.29 -0.90 9.83
N ASP A 49 3.17 0.39 10.18
CA ASP A 49 1.96 0.87 10.86
C ASP A 49 1.72 2.37 10.60
N SER A 50 0.80 2.69 9.70
CA SER A 50 0.45 4.07 9.36
C SER A 50 -0.21 4.84 10.50
N LYS A 51 -0.64 4.15 11.56
CA LYS A 51 -1.32 4.74 12.73
C LYS A 51 -0.36 5.36 13.73
N GLU A 52 0.91 4.96 13.71
CA GLU A 52 1.97 5.54 14.54
C GLU A 52 2.71 6.70 13.82
N LEU A 53 2.39 6.93 12.55
CA LEU A 53 3.05 7.93 11.71
C LEU A 53 2.32 9.27 11.72
N THR A 54 3.10 10.33 11.75
CA THR A 54 2.63 11.68 11.46
C THR A 54 2.25 11.81 9.98
N PRO A 55 1.42 12.80 9.59
CA PRO A 55 1.11 13.07 8.19
C PRO A 55 2.36 13.23 7.31
N SER A 56 3.38 13.96 7.80
CA SER A 56 4.63 14.18 7.07
C SER A 56 5.40 12.87 6.84
N GLN A 57 5.48 11.99 7.83
CA GLN A 57 6.11 10.67 7.66
C GLN A 57 5.34 9.80 6.66
N ARG A 58 4.02 9.92 6.60
CA ARG A 58 3.21 9.20 5.59
C ARG A 58 3.49 9.69 4.18
N GLU A 59 3.67 10.99 3.97
CA GLU A 59 4.04 11.56 2.67
C GLU A 59 5.44 11.11 2.20
N GLU A 60 6.40 11.05 3.14
CA GLU A 60 7.73 10.50 2.86
C GLU A 60 7.65 9.02 2.46
N GLN A 61 6.94 8.21 3.25
CA GLN A 61 6.77 6.78 2.94
C GLN A 61 6.02 6.56 1.63
N PHE A 62 5.00 7.37 1.33
CA PHE A 62 4.29 7.31 0.05
C PHE A 62 5.27 7.47 -1.13
N SER A 63 6.18 8.45 -1.04
CA SER A 63 7.20 8.69 -2.07
C SER A 63 8.12 7.47 -2.24
N ILE A 64 8.55 6.85 -1.14
CA ILE A 64 9.38 5.64 -1.14
C ILE A 64 8.62 4.48 -1.81
N ILE A 65 7.37 4.21 -1.40
CA ILE A 65 6.53 3.13 -1.93
C ILE A 65 6.33 3.30 -3.44
N VAL A 66 5.92 4.49 -3.88
CA VAL A 66 5.68 4.78 -5.30
C VAL A 66 6.96 4.60 -6.12
N SER A 67 8.12 5.05 -5.59
CA SER A 67 9.40 4.91 -6.30
C SER A 67 9.87 3.47 -6.45
N GLY A 68 9.52 2.58 -5.50
CA GLY A 68 9.87 1.16 -5.55
C GLY A 68 8.74 0.26 -6.08
N ALA A 69 7.63 0.83 -6.53
CA ALA A 69 6.56 0.11 -7.21
C ALA A 69 6.87 -0.08 -8.70
N ILE A 70 6.41 -1.20 -9.25
CA ILE A 70 6.29 -1.39 -10.70
C ILE A 70 5.09 -0.60 -11.21
N GLU A 71 3.97 -0.73 -10.50
CA GLU A 71 2.71 -0.07 -10.81
C GLU A 71 1.87 0.05 -9.55
N TYR A 72 1.04 1.10 -9.48
CA TYR A 72 0.07 1.29 -8.41
C TYR A 72 -1.16 2.01 -8.93
N SER A 73 -2.26 1.88 -8.20
CA SER A 73 -3.50 2.60 -8.46
C SER A 73 -4.14 3.02 -7.14
N ILE A 74 -4.75 4.19 -7.14
CA ILE A 74 -5.50 4.72 -5.99
C ILE A 74 -6.84 5.18 -6.54
N ILE A 75 -7.91 4.72 -5.91
CA ILE A 75 -9.27 5.11 -6.24
C ILE A 75 -9.91 5.73 -5.00
N GLU A 76 -10.65 6.80 -5.23
CA GLU A 76 -11.48 7.46 -4.25
C GLU A 76 -12.94 7.17 -4.62
N ILE A 77 -13.70 6.65 -3.65
CA ILE A 77 -15.13 6.35 -3.79
C ILE A 77 -15.85 7.34 -2.89
N SER A 78 -16.67 8.20 -3.51
CA SER A 78 -17.45 9.20 -2.79
C SER A 78 -18.46 8.54 -1.86
N ALA A 79 -18.87 9.26 -0.80
CA ALA A 79 -19.98 8.83 0.04
C ALA A 79 -21.33 8.84 -0.72
N ASP A 80 -21.40 9.54 -1.85
CA ASP A 80 -22.59 9.65 -2.70
C ASP A 80 -22.65 8.61 -3.84
N ASP A 81 -21.55 7.85 -4.06
CA ASP A 81 -21.48 6.80 -5.09
C ASP A 81 -22.24 5.53 -4.67
#